data_AF-A0A5J4T9E6-F1
#
_entry.id   AF-A0A5J4T9E6-F1
#
_cell.length_a   1.000
_cell.length_b   1.000
_cell.length_c   1.000
_cell.angle_alpha   90.00
_cell.angle_beta   90.00
_cell.angle_gamma   90.00
#
_symmetry.space_group_name_H-M   'P 1'
#
loop_
_entity.id
_entity.type
_entity.pdbx_description
1 polymer ?
#
loop_
_entity_poly.entity_id
_entity_poly.type
_entity_poly.pdbx_seq_one_letter_code
_entity_poly.pdbx_strand_id
1 'polypeptide(L)'
;MQSTVRDFGEIKFKTTTYNGITIVVRSTDEWINASKMVMTLTKNDESRLIDLFKSVNWIKYYNYFKQQQQKLTPEISRVTFYEENNTYPKNLRGYYVHPKLVNYIAIWASPQYASDVGEIMDSINKNSLAQHITFEKNARRTIDGLNEEVMEQIAIADNLADDIEQLVPRTVFDQQKQAYILILNVIDTVDNNTTFEMRRL
;
A
#
# COMPACT_ATOMS: atom_id res chain seq x y z
N MET A 1 -9.20 15.72 13.54
CA MET A 1 -8.94 15.64 15.00
C MET A 1 -7.88 16.68 15.32
N GLN A 2 -8.17 17.65 16.20
CA GLN A 2 -7.26 18.77 16.50
C GLN A 2 -6.04 18.30 17.28
N SER A 3 -4.85 18.50 16.73
CA SER A 3 -3.59 18.26 17.44
C SER A 3 -3.16 19.53 18.17
N THR A 4 -2.96 19.46 19.48
CA THR A 4 -2.39 20.57 20.27
C THR A 4 -0.87 20.46 20.28
N VAL A 5 -0.19 21.54 19.91
CA VAL A 5 1.28 21.67 19.99
C VAL A 5 1.65 22.28 21.35
N ARG A 6 2.68 21.74 22.00
CA ARG A 6 3.29 22.30 23.20
C ARG A 6 4.80 22.42 22.99
N ASP A 7 5.38 23.52 23.46
CA ASP A 7 6.79 23.81 23.27
C ASP A 7 7.54 23.77 24.61
N PHE A 8 8.77 23.23 24.61
CA PHE A 8 9.73 23.33 25.70
C PHE A 8 11.12 23.60 25.12
N GLY A 9 11.57 24.86 25.21
CA GLY A 9 12.74 25.31 24.46
C GLY A 9 12.50 25.18 22.96
N GLU A 10 13.41 24.50 22.25
CA GLU A 10 13.28 24.19 20.81
C GLU A 10 12.50 22.89 20.53
N ILE A 11 12.17 22.12 21.58
CA ILE A 11 11.51 20.82 21.43
C ILE A 11 10.00 21.02 21.38
N LYS A 12 9.38 20.51 20.31
CA LYS A 12 7.93 20.52 20.12
C LYS A 12 7.33 19.16 20.47
N PHE A 13 6.13 19.21 21.02
CA PHE A 13 5.33 18.04 21.35
C PHE A 13 3.95 18.15 20.72
N LYS A 14 3.47 17.05 20.14
CA LYS A 14 2.15 16.94 19.52
C LYS A 14 1.29 15.98 20.32
N THR A 15 0.10 16.43 20.72
CA THR A 15 -0.94 15.51 21.21
C THR A 15 -1.75 15.01 20.02
N THR A 16 -1.85 13.68 19.87
CA THR A 16 -2.57 13.02 18.77
C THR A 16 -3.23 11.73 19.25
N THR A 17 -3.98 11.07 18.38
CA THR A 17 -4.60 9.77 18.65
C THR A 17 -3.89 8.67 17.88
N TYR A 18 -3.72 7.51 18.52
CA TYR A 18 -3.19 6.28 17.93
C TYR A 18 -4.09 5.12 18.39
N ASN A 19 -4.66 4.32 17.50
CA ASN A 19 -5.57 3.21 17.83
C ASN A 19 -6.65 3.58 18.89
N GLY A 20 -7.25 4.76 18.75
CA GLY A 20 -8.29 5.24 19.68
C GLY A 20 -7.79 5.85 20.99
N ILE A 21 -6.47 5.84 21.27
CA ILE A 21 -5.91 6.36 22.51
C ILE A 21 -5.16 7.68 22.29
N THR A 22 -5.28 8.61 23.23
CA THR A 22 -4.55 9.89 23.18
C THR A 22 -3.10 9.69 23.60
N ILE A 23 -2.17 10.08 22.74
CA ILE A 23 -0.73 10.01 22.95
C ILE A 23 -0.06 11.37 22.81
N VAL A 24 1.05 11.55 23.51
CA VAL A 24 1.94 12.71 23.37
C VAL A 24 3.19 12.26 22.65
N VAL A 25 3.48 12.90 21.52
CA VAL A 25 4.59 12.58 20.61
C VAL A 25 5.60 13.71 20.64
N ARG A 26 6.88 13.40 20.84
CA ARG A 26 7.98 14.35 20.69
C ARG A 26 8.30 14.52 19.21
N SER A 27 8.28 15.75 18.70
CA SER A 27 8.37 16.01 17.26
C SER A 27 9.77 15.80 16.66
N THR A 28 10.83 15.74 17.47
CA THR A 28 12.21 15.61 16.99
C THR A 28 12.53 14.19 16.49
N ASP A 29 11.92 13.18 17.09
CA ASP A 29 12.21 11.76 16.82
C ASP A 29 10.94 10.88 16.79
N GLU A 30 9.77 11.49 16.94
CA GLU A 30 8.47 10.82 17.01
C GLU A 30 8.31 9.86 18.20
N TRP A 31 9.15 9.97 19.23
CA TRP A 31 9.03 9.13 20.42
C TRP A 31 7.80 9.51 21.24
N ILE A 32 7.19 8.50 21.86
CA ILE A 32 5.91 8.64 22.54
C ILE A 32 6.15 8.66 24.05
N ASN A 33 5.51 9.61 24.75
CA ASN A 33 5.50 9.63 26.21
C ASN A 33 4.61 8.49 26.74
N ALA A 34 5.22 7.34 26.98
CA ALA A 34 4.57 6.14 27.47
C ALA A 34 4.02 6.32 28.88
N SER A 35 4.70 7.08 29.74
CA SER A 35 4.19 7.37 31.08
C SER A 35 2.81 8.02 31.02
N LYS A 36 2.66 9.07 30.20
CA LYS A 36 1.40 9.79 30.06
C LYS A 36 0.31 8.94 29.42
N MET A 37 0.69 8.12 28.44
CA MET A 37 -0.20 7.15 27.81
C MET A 37 -0.76 6.16 28.83
N VAL A 38 0.09 5.54 29.64
CA VAL A 38 -0.34 4.57 30.66
C VAL A 38 -1.23 5.22 31.73
N MET A 39 -0.89 6.42 32.20
CA MET A 39 -1.76 7.17 33.13
C MET A 39 -3.16 7.39 32.54
N THR A 40 -3.23 7.71 31.25
CA THR A 40 -4.51 7.93 30.54
C THR A 40 -5.31 6.64 30.42
N LEU A 41 -4.65 5.53 30.07
CA LEU A 41 -5.30 4.21 29.92
C LEU A 41 -5.79 3.63 31.24
N THR A 42 -4.97 3.73 32.28
CA THR A 42 -5.27 3.17 33.61
C THR A 42 -6.14 4.08 34.47
N LYS A 43 -6.36 5.33 34.03
CA LYS A 43 -7.03 6.39 34.80
C LYS A 43 -6.39 6.62 36.18
N ASN A 44 -5.06 6.51 36.24
CA ASN A 44 -4.27 6.71 37.45
C ASN A 44 -3.31 7.90 37.30
N ASP A 45 -2.90 8.48 38.43
CA ASP A 45 -1.93 9.58 38.49
C ASP A 45 -0.47 9.10 38.36
N GLU A 46 -0.24 7.79 38.43
CA GLU A 46 1.08 7.18 38.29
C GLU A 46 1.07 6.16 37.15
N SER A 47 2.11 6.18 36.31
CA SER A 47 2.19 5.25 35.17
C SER A 47 2.58 3.84 35.60
N ARG A 48 3.34 3.69 36.70
CA ARG A 48 3.94 2.41 37.13
C ARG A 48 4.73 1.69 36.02
N LEU A 49 5.15 2.41 34.98
CA LEU A 49 5.80 1.81 33.82
C LEU A 49 7.15 1.15 34.18
N ILE A 50 7.79 1.63 35.24
CA ILE A 50 8.98 1.00 35.82
C ILE A 50 8.72 -0.47 36.23
N ASP A 51 7.52 -0.80 36.69
CA ASP A 51 7.15 -2.18 37.08
C ASP A 51 7.13 -3.08 35.83
N LEU A 52 6.58 -2.58 34.71
CA LEU A 52 6.65 -3.27 33.43
C LEU A 52 8.10 -3.50 33.00
N PHE A 53 8.93 -2.46 33.06
CA PHE A 53 10.31 -2.52 32.59
C PHE A 53 11.20 -3.49 33.38
N LYS A 54 10.85 -3.76 34.64
CA LYS A 54 11.49 -4.77 35.48
C LYS A 54 10.98 -6.19 35.23
N SER A 55 9.85 -6.36 34.55
CA SER A 55 9.23 -7.67 34.35
C SER A 55 10.05 -8.55 33.39
N VAL A 56 10.07 -9.85 33.65
CA VAL A 56 10.72 -10.85 32.79
C VAL A 56 10.13 -10.84 31.37
N ASN A 57 8.82 -10.64 31.25
CA ASN A 57 8.13 -10.62 29.96
C ASN A 57 8.55 -9.40 29.12
N TRP A 58 8.67 -8.23 29.72
CA TRP A 58 9.20 -7.05 29.04
C TRP A 58 10.64 -7.27 28.57
N ILE A 59 11.51 -7.79 29.43
CA ILE A 59 12.92 -8.02 29.08
C ILE A 59 13.01 -8.96 27.86
N LYS A 60 12.22 -10.04 27.84
CA LYS A 60 12.14 -10.96 26.69
C LYS A 60 11.65 -10.26 25.42
N TYR A 61 10.54 -9.54 25.50
CA TYR A 61 9.96 -8.80 24.38
C TYR A 61 10.93 -7.75 23.84
N TYR A 62 11.52 -6.94 24.72
CA TYR A 62 12.44 -5.87 24.37
C TYR A 62 13.72 -6.41 23.72
N ASN A 63 14.30 -7.49 24.24
CA ASN A 63 15.47 -8.13 23.64
C ASN A 63 15.18 -8.68 22.24
N TYR A 64 14.02 -9.32 22.07
CA TYR A 64 13.57 -9.76 20.74
C TYR A 64 13.40 -8.57 19.79
N PHE A 65 12.70 -7.52 20.22
CA PHE A 65 12.51 -6.30 19.45
C PHE A 65 13.85 -5.68 19.02
N LYS A 66 14.80 -5.55 19.95
CA LYS A 66 16.15 -5.02 19.70
C LYS A 66 16.88 -5.85 18.63
N GLN A 67 16.84 -7.17 18.72
CA GLN A 67 17.44 -8.06 17.71
C GLN A 67 16.81 -7.85 16.33
N GLN A 68 15.48 -7.68 16.24
CA GLN A 68 14.82 -7.42 14.96
C GLN A 68 15.21 -6.07 14.36
N GLN A 69 15.35 -5.01 15.18
CA GLN A 69 15.81 -3.72 14.68
C GLN A 69 17.28 -3.77 14.20
N GLN A 70 18.15 -4.51 14.89
CA GLN A 70 19.55 -4.68 14.48
C GLN A 70 19.70 -5.40 13.14
N LYS A 71 18.80 -6.34 12.81
CA LYS A 71 18.80 -7.00 11.49
C LYS A 71 18.46 -6.03 10.36
N LEU A 72 17.57 -5.06 10.62
CA LEU A 72 17.18 -4.06 9.63
C LEU A 72 18.25 -2.96 9.47
N THR A 73 19.00 -2.67 10.53
CA THR A 73 20.03 -1.64 10.52
C THR A 73 21.22 -2.06 11.40
N PRO A 74 22.25 -2.69 10.80
CA PRO A 74 23.38 -3.26 11.54
C PRO A 74 24.18 -2.25 12.38
N GLU A 75 24.13 -0.97 12.02
CA GLU A 75 24.82 0.12 12.71
C GLU A 75 24.21 0.43 14.11
N ILE A 76 23.00 -0.05 14.41
CA ILE A 76 22.22 0.26 15.64
C ILE A 76 22.60 -0.65 16.82
N SER A 77 23.85 -1.12 16.89
CA SER A 77 24.27 -2.13 17.89
C SER A 77 24.10 -1.67 19.37
N ARG A 78 24.10 -0.36 19.64
CA ARG A 78 24.07 0.22 21.00
C ARG A 78 22.86 1.08 21.37
N VAL A 79 21.83 1.15 20.53
CA VAL A 79 20.70 2.05 20.79
C VAL A 79 19.73 1.46 21.81
N THR A 80 19.34 2.27 22.79
CA THR A 80 18.19 2.04 23.67
C THR A 80 16.94 2.58 22.98
N PHE A 81 15.84 1.83 23.03
CA PHE A 81 14.58 2.23 22.38
C PHE A 81 13.56 2.83 23.37
N TYR A 82 14.02 3.20 24.55
CA TYR A 82 13.31 4.02 25.51
C TYR A 82 14.30 4.81 26.36
N GLU A 83 13.84 5.92 26.91
CA GLU A 83 14.61 6.79 27.80
C GLU A 83 13.70 7.41 28.86
N GLU A 84 14.27 7.74 30.00
CA GLU A 84 13.58 8.51 31.04
C GLU A 84 13.95 9.99 30.90
N ASN A 85 12.95 10.84 30.81
CA ASN A 85 13.15 12.29 30.81
C ASN A 85 12.48 12.92 32.03
N ASN A 86 13.32 13.33 33.00
CA ASN A 86 12.88 14.03 34.22
C ASN A 86 13.10 15.55 34.16
N THR A 87 13.73 16.06 33.11
CA THR A 87 14.04 17.49 32.95
C THR A 87 12.89 18.27 32.33
N TYR A 88 12.01 17.59 31.57
CA TYR A 88 10.82 18.20 31.02
C TYR A 88 9.83 18.65 32.11
N PRO A 89 8.93 19.61 31.78
CA PRO A 89 7.89 20.05 32.71
C PRO A 89 7.01 18.89 33.19
N LYS A 90 6.36 19.04 34.35
CA LYS A 90 5.58 17.96 35.01
C LYS A 90 4.56 17.26 34.09
N ASN A 91 3.99 17.97 33.13
CA ASN A 91 3.02 17.45 32.16
C ASN A 91 3.64 16.73 30.95
N LEU A 92 4.97 16.77 30.79
CA LEU A 92 5.73 16.20 29.68
C LEU A 92 6.88 15.28 30.14
N ARG A 93 7.25 15.25 31.41
CA ARG A 93 8.23 14.30 31.96
C ARG A 93 7.72 12.86 31.95
N GLY A 94 8.64 11.90 32.02
CA GLY A 94 8.35 10.47 32.06
C GLY A 94 9.19 9.68 31.05
N TYR A 95 8.77 8.45 30.78
CA TYR A 95 9.44 7.60 29.82
C TYR A 95 8.98 7.90 28.40
N TYR A 96 9.95 8.15 27.53
CA TYR A 96 9.76 8.22 26.09
C TYR A 96 10.18 6.90 25.47
N VAL A 97 9.34 6.36 24.59
CA VAL A 97 9.57 5.04 23.96
C VAL A 97 9.47 5.15 22.45
N HIS A 98 10.19 4.29 21.76
CA HIS A 98 10.08 4.12 20.33
C HIS A 98 8.63 3.69 19.94
N PRO A 99 8.03 4.24 18.87
CA PRO A 99 6.63 3.98 18.50
C PRO A 99 6.24 2.51 18.39
N LYS A 100 7.14 1.67 17.88
CA LYS A 100 6.89 0.22 17.75
C LYS A 100 6.71 -0.52 19.09
N LEU A 101 7.12 0.05 20.22
CA LEU A 101 6.93 -0.52 21.56
C LEU A 101 5.57 -0.18 22.18
N VAL A 102 4.86 0.80 21.62
CA VAL A 102 3.62 1.36 22.18
C VAL A 102 2.54 0.31 22.37
N ASN A 103 2.32 -0.55 21.36
CA ASN A 103 1.27 -1.56 21.43
C ASN A 103 1.44 -2.50 22.62
N TYR A 104 2.66 -2.97 22.86
CA TYR A 104 2.93 -3.87 23.99
C TYR A 104 2.66 -3.19 25.34
N ILE A 105 3.12 -1.94 25.49
CA ILE A 105 2.91 -1.15 26.71
C ILE A 105 1.42 -0.87 26.93
N ALA A 106 0.69 -0.52 25.86
CA ALA A 106 -0.73 -0.22 25.93
C ALA A 106 -1.57 -1.46 26.28
N ILE A 107 -1.24 -2.63 25.72
CA ILE A 107 -1.86 -3.92 26.08
C ILE A 107 -1.62 -4.25 27.55
N TRP A 108 -0.39 -4.06 28.03
CA TRP A 108 -0.07 -4.28 29.45
C TRP A 108 -0.87 -3.33 30.36
N ALA A 109 -1.01 -2.06 29.96
CA ALA A 109 -1.72 -1.06 30.74
C ALA A 109 -3.25 -1.22 30.71
N SER A 110 -3.82 -1.74 29.61
CA SER A 110 -5.26 -1.87 29.44
C SER A 110 -5.62 -3.13 28.65
N PRO A 111 -6.30 -4.11 29.28
CA PRO A 111 -6.87 -5.25 28.57
C PRO A 111 -7.93 -4.84 27.54
N GLN A 112 -8.66 -3.73 27.77
CA GLN A 112 -9.65 -3.21 26.81
C GLN A 112 -8.98 -2.79 25.50
N TYR A 113 -7.83 -2.11 25.59
CA TYR A 113 -7.04 -1.75 24.41
C TYR A 113 -6.66 -2.97 23.57
N ALA A 114 -6.36 -4.11 24.21
CA ALA A 114 -6.05 -5.34 23.49
C ALA A 114 -7.26 -5.86 22.69
N SER A 115 -8.48 -5.75 23.23
CA SER A 115 -9.71 -6.10 22.53
C SER A 115 -9.98 -5.16 21.36
N ASP A 116 -9.90 -3.84 21.59
CA ASP A 116 -10.16 -2.82 20.58
C ASP A 116 -9.20 -2.94 19.39
N VAL A 117 -7.90 -3.15 19.66
CA VAL A 117 -6.90 -3.39 18.60
C VAL A 117 -7.17 -4.69 17.86
N GLY A 118 -7.64 -5.73 18.55
CA GLY A 118 -8.07 -6.99 17.93
C GLY A 118 -9.18 -6.76 16.90
N GLU A 119 -10.23 -6.02 17.26
CA GLU A 119 -11.33 -5.68 16.36
C GLU A 119 -10.88 -4.83 15.16
N ILE A 120 -9.95 -3.89 15.38
CA ILE A 120 -9.35 -3.10 14.31
C ILE A 120 -8.60 -4.02 13.33
N MET A 121 -7.77 -4.94 13.84
CA MET A 121 -7.01 -5.87 13.01
C MET A 121 -7.92 -6.83 12.24
N ASP A 122 -8.96 -7.36 12.87
CA ASP A 122 -9.95 -8.22 12.22
C ASP A 122 -10.70 -7.48 11.11
N SER A 123 -11.05 -6.22 11.34
CA SER A 123 -11.72 -5.38 10.35
C SER A 123 -10.81 -5.11 9.15
N ILE A 124 -9.53 -4.80 9.39
CA ILE A 124 -8.53 -4.64 8.32
C ILE A 124 -8.39 -5.94 7.52
N ASN A 125 -8.30 -7.09 8.20
CA ASN A 125 -8.14 -8.38 7.55
C ASN A 125 -9.35 -8.72 6.66
N LYS A 126 -10.57 -8.53 7.17
CA LYS A 126 -11.82 -8.72 6.40
C LYS A 126 -11.88 -7.81 5.18
N ASN A 127 -11.53 -6.54 5.33
CA ASN A 127 -11.55 -5.57 4.24
C ASN A 127 -10.49 -5.89 3.17
N SER A 128 -9.28 -6.26 3.58
CA SER A 128 -8.20 -6.67 2.67
C SER A 128 -8.60 -7.87 1.82
N LEU A 129 -9.19 -8.89 2.45
CA LEU A 129 -9.68 -10.08 1.75
C LEU A 129 -10.82 -9.75 0.78
N ALA A 130 -11.78 -8.93 1.19
CA ALA A 130 -12.89 -8.52 0.33
C ALA A 130 -12.43 -7.71 -0.89
N GLN A 131 -11.46 -6.81 -0.71
CA GLN A 131 -10.85 -6.04 -1.80
C GLN A 131 -10.13 -6.96 -2.79
N HIS A 132 -9.36 -7.93 -2.28
CA HIS A 132 -8.65 -8.89 -3.12
C HIS A 132 -9.62 -9.73 -3.96
N ILE A 133 -10.66 -10.30 -3.35
CA ILE A 133 -11.70 -11.08 -4.07
C ILE A 133 -12.39 -10.22 -5.14
N THR A 134 -12.69 -8.96 -4.81
CA THR A 134 -13.34 -8.03 -5.75
C THR A 134 -12.45 -7.73 -6.94
N PHE A 135 -11.16 -7.49 -6.69
CA PHE A 135 -10.15 -7.29 -7.72
C PHE A 135 -10.05 -8.50 -8.65
N GLU A 136 -9.90 -9.71 -8.10
CA GLU A 136 -9.83 -10.94 -8.90
C GLU A 136 -11.09 -11.18 -9.72
N LYS A 137 -12.28 -10.92 -9.15
CA LYS A 137 -13.55 -11.04 -9.87
C LYS A 137 -13.63 -10.07 -11.05
N ASN A 138 -13.21 -8.83 -10.85
CA ASN A 138 -13.19 -7.83 -11.91
C ASN A 138 -12.21 -8.21 -13.01
N ALA A 139 -10.99 -8.65 -12.65
CA ALA A 139 -9.99 -9.12 -13.60
C ALA A 139 -10.51 -10.30 -14.45
N ARG A 140 -11.17 -11.28 -13.83
CA ARG A 140 -11.79 -12.41 -14.55
C ARG A 140 -12.85 -11.93 -15.55
N ARG A 141 -13.77 -11.04 -15.14
CA ARG A 141 -14.79 -10.51 -16.06
C ARG A 141 -14.18 -9.79 -17.27
N THR A 142 -13.09 -9.05 -17.07
CA THR A 142 -12.39 -8.39 -18.19
C THR A 142 -11.78 -9.42 -19.15
N ILE A 143 -11.16 -10.48 -18.61
CA ILE A 143 -10.59 -11.57 -19.44
C ILE A 143 -11.69 -12.29 -20.21
N ASP A 144 -12.81 -12.61 -19.54
CA ASP A 144 -13.94 -13.28 -20.18
C ASP A 144 -14.51 -12.42 -21.34
N GLY A 145 -14.68 -11.12 -21.13
CA GLY A 145 -15.12 -10.20 -22.18
C GLY A 145 -14.14 -10.07 -23.35
N LEU A 146 -12.83 -10.00 -23.08
CA LEU A 146 -11.80 -10.00 -24.13
C LEU A 146 -11.79 -11.32 -24.91
N ASN A 147 -11.99 -12.46 -24.23
CA ASN A 147 -12.08 -13.76 -24.90
C ASN A 147 -13.31 -13.84 -25.79
N GLU A 148 -14.46 -13.32 -25.36
CA GLU A 148 -15.67 -13.23 -26.20
C GLU A 148 -15.41 -12.39 -27.45
N GLU A 149 -14.78 -11.22 -27.31
CA GLU A 149 -14.45 -10.34 -28.44
C GLU A 149 -13.45 -10.99 -29.42
N VAL A 150 -12.43 -11.68 -28.90
CA VAL A 150 -11.47 -12.42 -29.74
C VAL A 150 -12.17 -13.55 -30.51
N MET A 151 -13.07 -14.28 -29.87
CA MET A 151 -13.83 -15.36 -30.53
C MET A 151 -14.74 -14.81 -31.65
N GLU A 152 -15.36 -13.65 -31.44
CA GLU A 152 -16.16 -12.99 -32.47
C GLU A 152 -15.30 -12.56 -33.67
N GLN A 153 -14.12 -11.97 -33.41
CA GLN A 153 -13.18 -11.60 -34.47
C GLN A 153 -12.65 -12.81 -35.27
N ILE A 154 -12.35 -13.93 -34.59
CA ILE A 154 -11.96 -15.18 -35.25
C ILE A 154 -13.07 -15.67 -36.17
N ALA A 155 -14.32 -15.69 -35.71
CA ALA A 155 -15.44 -16.12 -36.53
C ALA A 155 -15.62 -15.22 -37.77
N ILE A 156 -15.44 -13.91 -37.64
CA ILE A 156 -15.48 -12.99 -38.79
C ILE A 156 -14.33 -13.28 -39.77
N ALA A 157 -13.12 -13.51 -39.26
CA ALA A 157 -11.95 -13.81 -40.08
C ALA A 157 -12.10 -15.14 -40.85
N ASP A 158 -12.65 -16.17 -40.20
CA ASP A 158 -12.93 -17.46 -40.83
C ASP A 158 -13.95 -17.31 -41.97
N ASN A 159 -15.06 -16.60 -41.75
CA ASN A 159 -16.04 -16.32 -42.81
C ASN A 159 -15.41 -15.54 -43.98
N LEU A 160 -14.56 -14.55 -43.71
CA LEU A 160 -13.88 -13.78 -44.75
C LEU A 160 -12.89 -14.64 -45.54
N ALA A 161 -12.19 -15.56 -44.88
CA ALA A 161 -11.29 -16.50 -45.54
C ALA A 161 -12.06 -17.42 -46.50
N ASP A 162 -13.21 -17.96 -46.07
CA ASP A 162 -14.09 -18.77 -46.89
C ASP A 162 -14.59 -18.00 -48.14
N ASP A 163 -14.99 -16.73 -47.97
CA ASP A 163 -15.41 -15.87 -49.08
C ASP A 163 -14.27 -15.66 -50.11
N ILE A 164 -13.03 -15.48 -49.64
CA ILE A 164 -11.85 -15.31 -50.51
C ILE A 164 -11.55 -16.58 -51.30
N GLU A 165 -11.64 -17.76 -50.68
CA GLU A 165 -11.43 -19.04 -51.38
C GLU A 165 -12.44 -19.25 -52.51
N GLN A 166 -13.66 -18.70 -52.37
CA GLN A 166 -14.70 -18.79 -53.39
C GLN A 166 -14.56 -17.77 -54.53
N LEU A 167 -13.64 -16.80 -54.43
CA LEU A 167 -13.37 -15.85 -55.50
C LEU A 167 -12.67 -16.53 -56.68
N VAL A 168 -13.39 -16.71 -57.79
CA VAL A 168 -12.77 -17.14 -59.06
C VAL A 168 -11.96 -15.97 -59.66
N PRO A 169 -10.67 -16.15 -59.99
CA PRO A 169 -9.88 -15.12 -60.66
C PRO A 169 -10.57 -14.71 -61.96
N ARG A 170 -10.89 -13.42 -62.13
CA ARG A 170 -11.42 -12.93 -63.41
C ARG A 170 -10.33 -13.08 -64.48
N THR A 171 -10.54 -13.99 -65.41
CA THR A 171 -9.68 -14.15 -66.58
C THR A 171 -9.79 -12.93 -67.48
N VAL A 172 -8.68 -12.19 -67.60
CA VAL A 172 -8.53 -11.17 -68.65
C VAL A 172 -8.37 -11.91 -69.99
N PHE A 173 -9.21 -11.61 -70.98
CA PHE A 173 -9.08 -12.16 -72.33
C PHE A 173 -7.66 -11.94 -72.86
N ASP A 174 -7.02 -12.99 -73.43
CA ASP A 174 -5.59 -12.98 -73.81
C ASP A 174 -5.18 -11.79 -74.69
N GLN A 175 -6.09 -11.29 -75.53
CA GLN A 175 -5.85 -10.16 -76.43
C GLN A 175 -5.82 -8.79 -75.73
N GLN A 176 -6.18 -8.72 -74.45
CA GLN A 176 -6.18 -7.50 -73.63
C GLN A 176 -5.20 -7.56 -72.46
N LYS A 177 -4.37 -8.61 -72.38
CA LYS A 177 -3.34 -8.72 -71.34
C LYS A 177 -2.27 -7.65 -71.55
N GLN A 178 -2.34 -6.59 -70.76
CA GLN A 178 -1.25 -5.65 -70.59
C GLN A 178 -0.60 -5.90 -69.22
N ALA A 179 0.70 -6.24 -69.22
CA ALA A 179 1.48 -6.31 -67.99
C ALA A 179 1.79 -4.88 -67.54
N TYR A 180 1.34 -4.51 -66.35
CA TYR A 180 1.65 -3.22 -65.74
C TYR A 180 2.58 -3.44 -64.55
N ILE A 181 3.64 -2.64 -64.48
CA ILE A 181 4.37 -2.46 -63.22
C ILE A 181 3.71 -1.26 -62.54
N LEU A 182 3.11 -1.50 -61.38
CA LEU A 182 2.46 -0.47 -60.58
C LEU A 182 3.39 -0.10 -59.42
N ILE A 183 3.57 1.20 -59.18
CA ILE A 183 4.22 1.72 -57.98
C ILE A 183 3.11 2.19 -57.05
N LEU A 184 3.14 1.70 -55.81
CA LEU A 184 2.28 2.14 -54.72
C LEU A 184 3.08 3.07 -53.81
N ASN A 185 2.64 4.31 -53.68
CA ASN A 185 3.18 5.25 -52.71
C ASN A 185 2.16 5.43 -51.58
N VAL A 186 2.60 5.37 -50.34
CA VAL A 186 1.74 5.72 -49.20
C VAL A 186 1.62 7.24 -49.14
N ILE A 187 0.40 7.76 -49.22
CA ILE A 187 0.12 9.20 -49.15
C ILE A 187 -0.17 9.63 -47.72
N ASP A 188 -1.01 8.85 -47.02
CA ASP A 188 -1.50 9.22 -45.71
C ASP A 188 -1.92 7.97 -44.92
N THR A 189 -1.84 8.04 -43.60
CA THR A 189 -2.36 7.02 -42.70
C THR A 189 -3.09 7.72 -41.55
N VAL A 190 -4.42 7.64 -41.56
CA VAL A 190 -5.27 8.20 -40.49
C VAL A 190 -6.23 7.13 -40.00
N ASP A 191 -6.35 6.99 -38.68
CA ASP A 191 -7.28 6.07 -38.01
C ASP A 191 -7.24 4.63 -38.58
N ASN A 192 -6.04 4.03 -38.62
CA ASN A 192 -5.78 2.68 -39.16
C ASN A 192 -6.07 2.48 -40.66
N ASN A 193 -6.46 3.53 -41.40
CA ASN A 193 -6.62 3.47 -42.84
C ASN A 193 -5.43 4.13 -43.55
N THR A 194 -4.74 3.34 -44.38
CA THR A 194 -3.63 3.81 -45.22
C THR A 194 -4.14 4.10 -46.62
N THR A 195 -3.99 5.34 -47.06
CA THR A 195 -4.30 5.77 -48.43
C THR A 195 -3.06 5.64 -49.30
N PHE A 196 -3.19 4.89 -50.39
CA PHE A 196 -2.11 4.70 -51.37
C PHE A 196 -2.39 5.48 -52.66
N GLU A 197 -1.36 6.11 -53.20
CA GLU A 197 -1.33 6.58 -54.58
C GLU A 197 -0.83 5.43 -55.45
N MET A 198 -1.63 5.01 -56.41
CA MET A 198 -1.21 4.04 -57.41
C MET A 198 -0.85 4.77 -58.70
N ARG A 199 0.38 4.55 -59.17
CA ARG A 199 0.80 5.02 -60.50
C ARG A 199 1.36 3.86 -61.33
N ARG A 200 1.05 3.87 -62.61
CA ARG A 200 1.62 2.96 -63.60
C ARG A 200 2.99 3.48 -64.05
N LEU A 201 3.98 2.59 -64.11
CA LEU A 201 5.27 2.84 -64.77
C LEU A 201 5.12 2.80 -66.30
#